data_AF-A0A2A5EPT1-F1
#
_entry.id   AF-A0A2A5EPT1-F1
#
_cell.length_a   1.000
_cell.length_b   1.000
_cell.length_c   1.000
_cell.angle_alpha   90.00
_cell.angle_beta   90.00
_cell.angle_gamma   90.00
#
_symmetry.space_group_name_H-M   'P 1'
#
loop_
_entity.id
_entity.type
_entity.pdbx_description
1 polymer ?
#
loop_
_entity_poly.entity_id
_entity_poly.type
_entity_poly.pdbx_seq_one_letter_code
_entity_poly.pdbx_strand_id
1 'polypeptide(L)'
;MGRIVLGIGFLGVLVGGAVYLAILMSGSDAVVEEVSAVPAVDGLDYVDPACLWPVLDAALLPDAAPAPDSVPVHGCAPEGTLIHDEDGWVRIVLEGNLPDGDDAPRRTGARISFAGDDSHLVLETYDNWGGTGVFSTLLLGRLTSDGAHLMSLSAHPFGDRCNGGLAGTTGPDGELRITANMTPWDILISPLIGLDDEVQWAVGEQRFGTAFLETPFCAVCCSAVTREYSVDVAAGTISELGLRYNEQVPSSMPDNPLVSCLEDAVGHAAGPDALVAGAEVAVLSQAITDCAEAANSAPVLPSPAGRGEPE
;
A
#
# COMPACT_ATOMS: atom_id res chain seq x y z
N MET A 1 -16.63 -10.02 -51.31
CA MET A 1 -16.33 -8.80 -50.53
C MET A 1 -16.45 -8.99 -49.00
N GLY A 2 -17.09 -10.03 -48.46
CA GLY A 2 -17.25 -10.22 -47.00
C GLY A 2 -16.06 -10.82 -46.22
N ARG A 3 -14.98 -11.25 -46.88
CA ARG A 3 -13.83 -11.89 -46.19
C ARG A 3 -12.71 -10.93 -45.77
N ILE A 4 -12.64 -9.74 -46.38
CA ILE A 4 -11.60 -8.74 -46.08
C ILE A 4 -12.01 -7.87 -44.88
N VAL A 5 -13.32 -7.61 -44.71
CA VAL A 5 -13.85 -6.82 -43.60
C VAL A 5 -13.71 -7.55 -42.25
N LEU A 6 -13.83 -8.88 -42.23
CA LEU A 6 -13.63 -9.67 -41.00
C LEU A 6 -12.18 -9.69 -40.52
N GLY A 7 -11.20 -9.67 -41.43
CA GLY A 7 -9.78 -9.70 -41.09
C GLY A 7 -9.30 -8.40 -40.45
N ILE A 8 -9.84 -7.26 -40.87
CA ILE A 8 -9.48 -5.94 -40.33
C ILE A 8 -10.11 -5.74 -38.93
N GLY A 9 -11.35 -6.21 -38.73
CA GLY A 9 -11.99 -6.17 -37.41
C GLY A 9 -11.28 -7.03 -36.37
N PHE A 10 -10.85 -8.23 -36.73
CA PHE A 10 -10.13 -9.13 -35.82
C PHE A 10 -8.73 -8.62 -35.47
N LEU A 11 -8.02 -8.03 -36.43
CA LEU A 11 -6.71 -7.41 -36.18
C LEU A 11 -6.84 -6.16 -35.29
N GLY A 12 -7.90 -5.36 -35.46
CA GLY A 12 -8.19 -4.21 -34.59
C GLY A 12 -8.50 -4.60 -33.15
N VAL A 13 -9.22 -5.71 -32.93
CA VAL A 13 -9.49 -6.25 -31.58
C VAL A 13 -8.23 -6.84 -30.95
N LEU A 14 -7.38 -7.53 -31.71
CA LEU A 14 -6.12 -8.06 -31.18
C LEU A 14 -5.11 -6.96 -30.85
N VAL A 15 -4.99 -5.93 -31.70
CA VAL A 15 -4.10 -4.79 -31.44
C VAL A 15 -4.66 -3.92 -30.32
N GLY A 16 -5.97 -3.63 -30.32
CA GLY A 16 -6.61 -2.91 -29.22
C GLY A 16 -6.54 -3.67 -27.89
N GLY A 17 -6.71 -5.00 -27.92
CA GLY A 17 -6.54 -5.87 -26.77
C GLY A 17 -5.10 -5.91 -26.26
N ALA A 18 -4.11 -5.99 -27.15
CA ALA A 18 -2.69 -5.98 -26.78
C ALA A 18 -2.24 -4.60 -26.26
N VAL A 19 -2.76 -3.50 -26.80
CA VAL A 19 -2.52 -2.14 -26.30
C VAL A 19 -3.21 -1.93 -24.95
N TYR A 20 -4.44 -2.42 -24.77
CA TYR A 20 -5.14 -2.39 -23.48
C TYR A 20 -4.41 -3.25 -22.43
N LEU A 21 -3.91 -4.42 -22.81
CA LEU A 21 -3.08 -5.27 -21.93
C LEU A 21 -1.74 -4.58 -21.61
N ALA A 22 -1.10 -3.94 -22.59
CA ALA A 22 0.14 -3.20 -22.38
C ALA A 22 -0.06 -1.98 -21.47
N ILE A 23 -1.18 -1.24 -21.62
CA ILE A 23 -1.54 -0.13 -20.74
C ILE A 23 -1.87 -0.63 -19.32
N LEU A 24 -2.54 -1.77 -19.19
CA LEU A 24 -2.77 -2.41 -17.88
C LEU A 24 -1.49 -2.92 -17.24
N MET A 25 -0.50 -3.36 -18.04
CA MET A 25 0.80 -3.81 -17.55
C MET A 25 1.81 -2.67 -17.34
N SER A 26 1.62 -1.52 -17.98
CA SER A 26 2.49 -0.33 -17.86
C SER A 26 1.90 0.75 -16.94
N GLY A 27 0.67 0.57 -16.47
CA GLY A 27 -0.06 1.55 -15.66
C GLY A 27 0.34 1.57 -14.18
N SER A 28 1.22 0.67 -13.74
CA SER A 28 1.75 0.63 -12.37
C SER A 28 3.15 1.24 -12.24
N ASP A 29 3.76 1.69 -13.35
CA ASP A 29 4.95 2.54 -13.28
C ASP A 29 4.51 3.97 -12.92
N ALA A 30 3.78 4.13 -11.81
CA ALA A 30 3.86 5.36 -11.07
C ALA A 30 5.36 5.61 -10.87
N VAL A 31 5.83 6.80 -11.21
CA VAL A 31 7.24 7.19 -11.11
C VAL A 31 7.60 7.20 -9.63
N VAL A 32 7.85 6.01 -9.09
CA VAL A 32 8.55 5.80 -7.83
C VAL A 32 9.99 6.10 -8.20
N GLU A 33 10.47 7.30 -7.83
CA GLU A 33 11.91 7.46 -7.68
C GLU A 33 12.34 6.37 -6.70
N GLU A 34 13.00 5.35 -7.25
CA GLU A 34 13.60 4.27 -6.50
C GLU A 34 14.44 4.91 -5.41
N VAL A 35 14.19 4.54 -4.15
CA VAL A 35 14.98 5.04 -3.03
C VAL A 35 16.43 4.73 -3.37
N SER A 36 17.25 5.78 -3.54
CA SER A 36 18.64 5.61 -3.95
C SER A 36 19.31 4.56 -3.08
N ALA A 37 20.02 3.64 -3.74
CA ALA A 37 20.66 2.48 -3.13
C ALA A 37 21.29 2.84 -1.77
N VAL A 38 20.75 2.21 -0.74
CA VAL A 38 21.16 2.40 0.65
C VAL A 38 22.64 2.02 0.79
N PRO A 39 23.46 2.78 1.53
CA PRO A 39 24.81 2.34 1.87
C PRO A 39 24.75 0.96 2.51
N ALA A 40 25.62 0.04 2.08
CA ALA A 40 25.72 -1.28 2.69
C ALA A 40 26.01 -1.12 4.19
N VAL A 41 25.19 -1.75 5.03
CA VAL A 41 25.47 -1.86 6.46
C VAL A 41 26.48 -2.98 6.64
N ASP A 42 27.64 -2.68 7.21
CA ASP A 42 28.74 -3.64 7.36
C ASP A 42 28.25 -4.90 8.11
N GLY A 43 28.22 -6.03 7.41
CA GLY A 43 27.86 -7.33 7.97
C GLY A 43 26.37 -7.70 7.95
N LEU A 44 25.51 -6.88 7.34
CA LEU A 44 24.10 -7.24 7.10
C LEU A 44 23.78 -7.19 5.60
N ASP A 45 23.80 -8.37 4.97
CA ASP A 45 23.49 -8.50 3.55
C ASP A 45 21.98 -8.48 3.28
N TYR A 46 21.16 -8.97 4.22
CA TYR A 46 19.70 -8.96 4.13
C TYR A 46 19.04 -9.18 5.51
N VAL A 47 17.72 -9.03 5.58
CA VAL A 47 16.90 -9.46 6.72
C VAL A 47 15.97 -10.58 6.26
N ASP A 48 15.94 -11.70 6.97
CA ASP A 48 15.00 -12.79 6.73
C ASP A 48 13.57 -12.30 7.03
N PRO A 49 12.67 -12.19 6.03
CA PRO A 49 11.32 -11.64 6.23
C PRO A 49 10.51 -12.39 7.30
N ALA A 50 10.77 -13.68 7.49
CA ALA A 50 10.05 -14.48 8.48
C ALA A 50 10.40 -14.07 9.92
N CYS A 51 11.56 -13.43 10.14
CA CYS A 51 11.92 -12.91 11.46
C CYS A 51 11.06 -11.71 11.88
N LEU A 52 10.41 -11.06 10.91
CA LEU A 52 9.60 -9.87 11.14
C LEU A 52 8.13 -10.21 11.43
N TRP A 53 7.68 -11.46 11.18
CA TRP A 53 6.29 -11.87 11.42
C TRP A 53 5.74 -11.51 12.80
N PRO A 54 6.45 -11.73 13.92
CA PRO A 54 5.90 -11.36 15.24
C PRO A 54 5.65 -9.86 15.40
N VAL A 55 6.42 -9.02 14.69
CA VAL A 55 6.27 -7.56 14.69
C VAL A 55 5.11 -7.15 13.80
N LEU A 56 5.00 -7.77 12.62
CA LEU A 56 3.94 -7.52 11.65
C LEU A 56 2.58 -7.99 12.18
N ASP A 57 2.51 -9.19 12.75
CA ASP A 57 1.29 -9.74 13.35
C ASP A 57 0.79 -8.80 14.46
N ALA A 58 1.68 -8.33 15.35
CA ALA A 58 1.33 -7.37 16.41
C ALA A 58 0.86 -6.01 15.89
N ALA A 59 1.30 -5.60 14.70
CA ALA A 59 0.92 -4.33 14.08
C ALA A 59 -0.36 -4.43 13.24
N LEU A 60 -0.63 -5.60 12.66
CA LEU A 60 -1.70 -5.79 11.67
C LEU A 60 -2.92 -6.52 12.23
N LEU A 61 -2.78 -7.27 13.33
CA LEU A 61 -3.84 -8.13 13.86
C LEU A 61 -4.30 -7.63 15.24
N PRO A 62 -5.59 -7.31 15.41
CA PRO A 62 -6.12 -6.80 16.69
C PRO A 62 -5.88 -7.73 17.89
N ASP A 63 -5.86 -9.04 17.65
CA ASP A 63 -5.75 -10.07 18.69
C ASP A 63 -4.34 -10.69 18.79
N ALA A 64 -3.35 -10.16 18.07
CA ALA A 64 -1.98 -10.69 18.14
C ALA A 64 -1.32 -10.40 19.49
N ALA A 65 -0.33 -11.23 19.83
CA ALA A 65 0.55 -10.95 20.95
C ALA A 65 1.32 -9.64 20.72
N PRO A 66 1.69 -8.88 21.77
CA PRO A 66 2.53 -7.70 21.63
C PRO A 66 3.84 -8.02 20.90
N ALA A 67 4.30 -7.06 20.09
CA ALA A 67 5.58 -7.19 19.39
C ALA A 67 6.72 -7.47 20.41
N PRO A 68 7.65 -8.38 20.11
CA PRO A 68 8.79 -8.62 20.98
C PRO A 68 9.73 -7.41 20.99
N ASP A 69 10.45 -7.20 22.10
CA ASP A 69 11.44 -6.11 22.23
C ASP A 69 12.62 -6.25 21.26
N SER A 70 12.87 -7.46 20.78
CA SER A 70 13.89 -7.77 19.79
C SER A 70 13.55 -8.98 18.94
N VAL A 71 13.96 -8.96 17.68
CA VAL A 71 13.89 -10.10 16.75
C VAL A 71 15.26 -10.41 16.17
N PRO A 72 15.60 -11.70 15.93
CA PRO A 72 16.78 -12.02 15.13
C PRO A 72 16.66 -11.48 13.70
N VAL A 73 17.78 -11.31 12.99
CA VAL A 73 17.75 -10.89 11.56
C VAL A 73 17.74 -12.05 10.57
N HIS A 74 18.08 -13.27 11.02
CA HIS A 74 18.24 -14.45 10.16
C HIS A 74 17.75 -15.73 10.84
N GLY A 75 17.41 -16.73 10.02
CA GLY A 75 17.17 -18.11 10.47
C GLY A 75 15.78 -18.35 11.05
N CYS A 76 14.81 -17.53 10.67
CA CYS A 76 13.41 -17.65 11.10
C CYS A 76 12.54 -18.35 10.07
N ALA A 77 12.97 -18.36 8.80
CA ALA A 77 12.27 -19.06 7.74
C ALA A 77 12.10 -20.56 8.09
N PRO A 78 10.86 -21.10 8.02
CA PRO A 78 10.62 -22.53 8.19
C PRO A 78 11.43 -23.39 7.22
N GLU A 79 11.73 -24.63 7.61
CA GLU A 79 12.42 -25.58 6.73
C GLU A 79 11.60 -25.83 5.45
N GLY A 80 12.26 -25.83 4.29
CA GLY A 80 11.63 -26.03 2.98
C GLY A 80 11.06 -24.76 2.33
N THR A 81 11.20 -23.60 2.97
CA THR A 81 10.81 -22.31 2.40
C THR A 81 11.66 -21.91 1.21
N LEU A 82 11.05 -21.38 0.15
CA LEU A 82 11.77 -20.80 -0.97
C LEU A 82 12.11 -19.34 -0.67
N ILE A 83 13.42 -19.01 -0.73
CA ILE A 83 13.93 -17.66 -0.58
C ILE A 83 14.33 -17.15 -1.96
N HIS A 84 13.73 -16.04 -2.39
CA HIS A 84 14.03 -15.36 -3.65
C HIS A 84 14.65 -14.00 -3.36
N ASP A 85 15.70 -13.66 -4.10
CA ASP A 85 16.25 -12.30 -4.16
C ASP A 85 15.90 -11.73 -5.53
N GLU A 86 14.98 -10.76 -5.54
CA GLU A 86 14.45 -10.14 -6.76
C GLU A 86 14.28 -8.64 -6.53
N ASP A 87 14.93 -7.83 -7.37
CA ASP A 87 14.78 -6.36 -7.39
C ASP A 87 15.01 -5.71 -6.00
N GLY A 88 16.02 -6.20 -5.26
CA GLY A 88 16.37 -5.70 -3.93
C GLY A 88 15.47 -6.20 -2.79
N TRP A 89 14.51 -7.08 -3.08
CA TRP A 89 13.69 -7.75 -2.09
C TRP A 89 14.22 -9.14 -1.77
N VAL A 90 14.37 -9.43 -0.48
CA VAL A 90 14.39 -10.82 -0.01
C VAL A 90 12.95 -11.25 0.26
N ARG A 91 12.52 -12.29 -0.44
CA ARG A 91 11.15 -12.80 -0.42
C ARG A 91 11.13 -14.23 0.08
N ILE A 92 10.17 -14.52 0.92
CA ILE A 92 9.83 -15.86 1.41
C ILE A 92 8.48 -16.24 0.85
N VAL A 93 8.44 -17.38 0.16
CA VAL A 93 7.20 -18.00 -0.28
C VAL A 93 7.01 -19.31 0.49
N LEU A 94 5.97 -19.35 1.31
CA LEU A 94 5.51 -20.56 1.97
C LEU A 94 4.53 -21.28 1.05
N GLU A 95 5.01 -22.29 0.34
CA GLU A 95 4.15 -23.19 -0.42
C GLU A 95 3.54 -24.24 0.54
N GLY A 96 2.30 -24.03 0.98
CA GLY A 96 1.58 -25.03 1.78
C GLY A 96 0.38 -24.48 2.54
N ASN A 97 -0.54 -25.39 2.90
CA ASN A 97 -1.74 -25.09 3.69
C ASN A 97 -1.35 -24.42 5.00
N LEU A 98 -1.62 -23.13 5.13
CA LEU A 98 -1.66 -22.48 6.44
C LEU A 98 -2.66 -23.24 7.32
N PRO A 99 -2.45 -23.28 8.65
CA PRO A 99 -3.30 -24.04 9.58
C PRO A 99 -4.81 -23.76 9.46
N ASP A 100 -5.18 -22.61 8.87
CA ASP A 100 -6.55 -22.11 8.79
C ASP A 100 -7.20 -22.18 7.38
N GLY A 101 -6.59 -22.88 6.43
CA GLY A 101 -7.33 -23.34 5.22
C GLY A 101 -7.57 -22.31 4.11
N ASP A 102 -6.88 -21.17 4.10
CA ASP A 102 -6.79 -20.34 2.90
C ASP A 102 -5.74 -20.94 1.95
N ASP A 103 -6.18 -21.40 0.78
CA ASP A 103 -5.38 -22.07 -0.27
C ASP A 103 -4.34 -21.15 -0.96
N ALA A 104 -4.11 -19.94 -0.46
CA ALA A 104 -3.12 -19.01 -1.00
C ALA A 104 -1.79 -19.13 -0.24
N PRO A 105 -0.65 -19.27 -0.94
CA PRO A 105 0.66 -19.25 -0.27
C PRO A 105 0.89 -17.89 0.40
N ARG A 106 1.29 -17.89 1.68
CA ARG A 106 1.85 -16.69 2.33
C ARG A 106 3.18 -16.35 1.66
N ARG A 107 3.30 -15.10 1.26
CA ARG A 107 4.40 -14.43 0.58
C ARG A 107 4.72 -13.21 1.42
N THR A 108 5.85 -13.28 2.08
CA THR A 108 6.35 -12.15 2.85
C THR A 108 7.64 -11.69 2.21
N GLY A 109 7.83 -10.38 2.06
CA GLY A 109 9.08 -9.81 1.58
C GLY A 109 9.58 -8.74 2.53
N ALA A 110 10.89 -8.56 2.55
CA ALA A 110 11.54 -7.45 3.22
C ALA A 110 12.64 -6.88 2.32
N ARG A 111 12.75 -5.56 2.28
CA ARG A 111 13.88 -4.84 1.71
C ARG A 111 14.37 -3.79 2.68
N ILE A 112 15.68 -3.54 2.66
CA ILE A 112 16.27 -2.42 3.39
C ILE A 112 16.02 -1.16 2.56
N SER A 113 15.13 -0.30 3.02
CA SER A 113 14.77 0.93 2.30
C SER A 113 15.67 2.10 2.68
N PHE A 114 16.24 2.11 3.88
CA PHE A 114 17.24 3.10 4.29
C PHE A 114 18.07 2.62 5.49
N ALA A 115 19.31 3.11 5.59
CA ALA A 115 20.21 2.93 6.72
C ALA A 115 20.73 4.32 7.11
N GLY A 116 20.30 4.83 8.28
CA GLY A 116 20.66 6.19 8.70
C GLY A 116 22.04 6.27 9.33
N ASP A 117 22.44 5.23 10.05
CA ASP A 117 23.78 4.97 10.55
C ASP A 117 24.05 3.45 10.54
N ASP A 118 25.22 3.01 11.02
CA ASP A 118 25.61 1.59 11.05
C ASP A 118 24.69 0.71 11.92
N SER A 119 23.74 1.30 12.65
CA SER A 119 22.85 0.59 13.56
C SER A 119 21.37 0.79 13.28
N HIS A 120 20.90 1.86 12.66
CA HIS A 120 19.48 2.09 12.43
C HIS A 120 19.06 1.72 11.01
N LEU A 121 18.04 0.85 10.92
CA LEU A 121 17.46 0.39 9.66
C LEU A 121 16.02 0.85 9.53
N VAL A 122 15.69 1.28 8.33
CA VAL A 122 14.32 1.41 7.85
C VAL A 122 14.09 0.28 6.87
N LEU A 123 13.19 -0.62 7.20
CA LEU A 123 12.81 -1.75 6.37
C LEU A 123 11.42 -1.49 5.79
N GLU A 124 11.26 -1.76 4.50
CA GLU A 124 9.95 -1.97 3.94
C GLU A 124 9.69 -3.47 3.90
N THR A 125 8.53 -3.84 4.38
CA THR A 125 8.06 -5.22 4.37
C THR A 125 6.75 -5.28 3.64
N TYR A 126 6.44 -6.41 3.04
CA TYR A 126 5.07 -6.71 2.64
C TYR A 126 4.69 -8.10 3.14
N ASP A 127 3.42 -8.28 3.47
CA ASP A 127 2.86 -9.58 3.81
C ASP A 127 1.46 -9.72 3.21
N ASN A 128 1.23 -10.81 2.47
CA ASN A 128 -0.12 -11.18 2.05
C ASN A 128 -0.69 -12.18 3.06
N TRP A 129 -1.24 -11.65 4.13
CA TRP A 129 -2.20 -12.40 4.94
C TRP A 129 -3.47 -12.65 4.11
N GLY A 130 -4.11 -13.81 4.25
CA GLY A 130 -5.29 -14.21 3.45
C GLY A 130 -6.36 -13.11 3.32
N GLY A 131 -7.01 -13.03 2.16
CA GLY A 131 -7.92 -11.93 1.78
C GLY A 131 -7.55 -11.30 0.43
N THR A 132 -7.91 -10.02 0.23
CA THR A 132 -7.70 -9.30 -1.05
C THR A 132 -6.48 -8.37 -1.06
N GLY A 133 -5.67 -8.26 0.01
CA GLY A 133 -4.63 -7.23 0.12
C GLY A 133 -3.23 -7.76 0.42
N VAL A 134 -2.23 -7.19 -0.24
CA VAL A 134 -0.84 -7.16 0.22
C VAL A 134 -0.74 -5.98 1.19
N PHE A 135 -0.16 -6.18 2.37
CA PHE A 135 0.04 -5.10 3.34
C PHE A 135 1.51 -4.75 3.42
N SER A 136 1.85 -3.53 2.99
CA SER A 136 3.21 -3.02 3.11
C SER A 136 3.37 -2.31 4.45
N THR A 137 4.37 -2.71 5.23
CA THR A 137 4.65 -2.10 6.53
C THR A 137 6.03 -1.50 6.52
N LEU A 138 6.12 -0.28 7.01
CA LEU A 138 7.40 0.36 7.30
C LEU A 138 7.81 -0.01 8.72
N LEU A 139 8.99 -0.61 8.84
CA LEU A 139 9.60 -0.93 10.12
C LEU A 139 10.82 -0.04 10.32
N LEU A 140 10.91 0.57 11.48
CA LEU A 140 12.13 1.21 11.97
C LEU A 140 12.69 0.34 13.10
N GLY A 141 13.95 -0.03 12.99
CA GLY A 141 14.61 -0.87 13.98
C GLY A 141 16.07 -0.51 14.14
N ARG A 142 16.66 -0.96 15.24
CA ARG A 142 18.08 -0.79 15.52
C ARG A 142 18.77 -2.14 15.62
N LEU A 143 19.79 -2.35 14.81
CA LEU A 143 20.71 -3.49 14.91
C LEU A 143 21.47 -3.46 16.23
N THR A 144 21.60 -4.64 16.82
CA THR A 144 22.55 -4.88 17.90
C THR A 144 23.99 -4.72 17.41
N SER A 145 24.92 -4.48 18.33
CA SER A 145 26.34 -4.29 18.00
C SER A 145 27.01 -5.49 17.32
N ASP A 146 26.42 -6.67 17.45
CA ASP A 146 26.87 -7.91 16.79
C ASP A 146 26.12 -8.18 15.47
N GLY A 147 25.18 -7.30 15.07
CA GLY A 147 24.37 -7.43 13.86
C GLY A 147 23.33 -8.56 13.89
N ALA A 148 23.18 -9.28 15.02
CA ALA A 148 22.39 -10.50 15.07
C ALA A 148 20.89 -10.27 15.28
N HIS A 149 20.49 -9.11 15.81
CA HIS A 149 19.10 -8.80 16.15
C HIS A 149 18.73 -7.36 15.81
N LEU A 150 17.45 -7.13 15.57
CA LEU A 150 16.82 -5.81 15.59
C LEU A 150 16.11 -5.59 16.92
N MET A 151 16.24 -4.38 17.47
CA MET A 151 15.59 -3.91 18.70
C MET A 151 15.01 -2.52 18.49
N SER A 152 14.28 -2.01 19.50
CA SER A 152 13.63 -0.68 19.42
C SER A 152 12.73 -0.56 18.19
N LEU A 153 11.95 -1.61 17.96
CA LEU A 153 11.14 -1.79 16.76
C LEU A 153 9.91 -0.87 16.81
N SER A 154 9.70 -0.11 15.75
CA SER A 154 8.45 0.58 15.48
C SER A 154 7.89 0.10 14.15
N ALA A 155 6.62 -0.27 14.14
CA ALA A 155 5.91 -0.72 12.95
C ALA A 155 4.81 0.26 12.59
N HIS A 156 4.84 0.72 11.34
CA HIS A 156 3.83 1.60 10.77
C HIS A 156 3.20 0.88 9.60
N PRO A 157 2.11 0.14 9.84
CA PRO A 157 1.43 -0.59 8.78
C PRO A 157 0.77 0.41 7.84
N PHE A 158 0.99 0.23 6.55
CA PHE A 158 0.34 1.00 5.51
C PHE A 158 -0.47 0.04 4.65
N GLY A 159 -1.71 0.43 4.37
CA GLY A 159 -2.55 -0.33 3.46
C GLY A 159 -2.06 -0.14 2.04
N ASP A 160 -0.96 -0.79 1.62
CA ASP A 160 -0.57 -0.87 0.21
C ASP A 160 -1.47 -1.85 -0.53
N ARG A 161 -2.77 -1.55 -0.48
CA ARG A 161 -3.82 -2.18 -1.27
C ARG A 161 -3.76 -1.71 -2.72
N CYS A 162 -2.63 -1.21 -3.20
CA CYS A 162 -2.51 -0.73 -4.56
C CYS A 162 -1.33 -1.38 -5.32
N ASN A 163 -0.68 -2.38 -4.70
CA ASN A 163 0.46 -3.13 -5.24
C ASN A 163 1.63 -2.23 -5.71
N GLY A 164 1.74 -1.02 -5.14
CA GLY A 164 2.67 0.01 -5.60
C GLY A 164 3.91 0.17 -4.71
N GLY A 165 3.95 -0.49 -3.57
CA GLY A 165 5.03 -0.39 -2.59
C GLY A 165 5.11 0.99 -1.94
N LEU A 166 6.18 1.18 -1.17
CA LEU A 166 6.60 2.50 -0.69
C LEU A 166 7.60 3.12 -1.67
N ALA A 167 7.40 4.40 -1.97
CA ALA A 167 8.40 5.25 -2.58
C ALA A 167 9.12 6.04 -1.48
N GLY A 168 10.35 6.50 -1.72
CA GLY A 168 11.02 7.34 -0.74
C GLY A 168 12.15 8.15 -1.30
N THR A 169 12.41 9.29 -0.66
CA THR A 169 13.49 10.19 -1.02
C THR A 169 14.19 10.65 0.25
N THR A 170 15.53 10.74 0.20
CA THR A 170 16.29 11.36 1.29
C THR A 170 16.38 12.85 1.02
N GLY A 171 15.85 13.65 1.95
CA GLY A 171 15.97 15.10 1.91
C GLY A 171 17.42 15.57 2.14
N PRO A 172 17.75 16.82 1.80
CA PRO A 172 19.09 17.40 1.98
C PRO A 172 19.54 17.44 3.45
N ASP A 173 18.62 17.35 4.39
CA ASP A 173 18.89 17.37 5.84
C ASP A 173 19.08 15.96 6.44
N GLY A 174 19.08 14.90 5.60
CA GLY A 174 19.18 13.50 6.04
C GLY A 174 17.85 12.91 6.55
N GLU A 175 16.78 13.69 6.54
CA GLU A 175 15.41 13.23 6.78
C GLU A 175 14.97 12.32 5.63
N LEU A 176 14.54 11.10 5.94
CA LEU A 176 13.95 10.20 4.97
C LEU A 176 12.46 10.48 4.86
N ARG A 177 11.99 10.81 3.65
CA ARG A 177 10.59 10.95 3.33
C ARG A 177 10.11 9.73 2.59
N ILE A 178 8.99 9.18 3.03
CA ILE A 178 8.41 7.96 2.47
C ILE A 178 6.99 8.27 2.05
N THR A 179 6.62 7.76 0.89
CA THR A 179 5.32 7.96 0.28
C THR A 179 4.68 6.58 0.07
N ALA A 180 3.52 6.39 0.68
CA ALA A 180 2.69 5.20 0.49
C ALA A 180 1.55 5.53 -0.46
N ASN A 181 1.40 4.73 -1.50
CA ASN A 181 0.25 4.84 -2.38
C ASN A 181 -1.04 4.44 -1.66
N MET A 182 -2.17 5.03 -2.06
CA MET A 182 -3.46 4.83 -1.39
C MET A 182 -4.52 4.30 -2.35
N THR A 183 -5.42 3.47 -1.84
CA THR A 183 -6.71 3.22 -2.51
C THR A 183 -7.69 4.35 -2.18
N PRO A 184 -8.75 4.52 -3.00
CA PRO A 184 -9.82 5.46 -2.68
C PRO A 184 -10.49 5.17 -1.33
N TRP A 185 -10.50 3.90 -0.90
CA TRP A 185 -10.98 3.56 0.43
C TRP A 185 -10.12 4.18 1.54
N ASP A 186 -8.79 4.15 1.40
CA ASP A 186 -7.87 4.73 2.39
C ASP A 186 -8.06 6.25 2.52
N ILE A 187 -8.48 6.93 1.44
CA ILE A 187 -8.83 8.35 1.45
C ILE A 187 -10.15 8.56 2.17
N LEU A 188 -11.18 7.78 1.82
CA LEU A 188 -12.52 7.85 2.40
C LEU A 188 -12.48 7.71 3.93
N ILE A 189 -11.68 6.76 4.43
CA ILE A 189 -11.57 6.49 5.87
C ILE A 189 -10.53 7.34 6.59
N SER A 190 -9.77 8.18 5.89
CA SER A 190 -8.73 9.02 6.49
C SER A 190 -9.18 9.82 7.73
N PRO A 191 -10.42 10.35 7.83
CA PRO A 191 -10.88 11.07 9.03
C PRO A 191 -11.20 10.15 10.22
N LEU A 192 -11.20 8.83 10.03
CA LEU A 192 -11.55 7.82 11.03
C LEU A 192 -10.32 7.07 11.57
N ILE A 193 -9.14 7.36 11.00
CA ILE A 193 -7.89 6.71 11.37
C ILE A 193 -7.54 7.05 12.82
N GLY A 194 -7.37 6.02 13.64
CA GLY A 194 -7.12 6.12 15.08
C GLY A 194 -8.32 5.74 15.96
N LEU A 195 -9.48 5.42 15.37
CA LEU A 195 -10.54 4.70 16.06
C LEU A 195 -10.27 3.19 16.00
N ASP A 196 -10.83 2.41 16.92
CA ASP A 196 -10.80 0.95 16.83
C ASP A 196 -11.55 0.47 15.58
N ASP A 197 -11.14 -0.66 14.98
CA ASP A 197 -11.67 -1.14 13.69
C ASP A 197 -13.20 -1.30 13.68
N GLU A 198 -13.79 -1.87 14.74
CA GLU A 198 -15.25 -2.00 14.85
C GLU A 198 -15.95 -0.63 14.87
N VAL A 199 -15.32 0.36 15.51
CA VAL A 199 -15.82 1.73 15.59
C VAL A 199 -15.65 2.43 14.24
N GLN A 200 -14.50 2.26 13.57
CA GLN A 200 -14.28 2.77 12.21
C GLN A 200 -15.35 2.24 11.26
N TRP A 201 -15.65 0.94 11.33
CA TRP A 201 -16.66 0.31 10.48
C TRP A 201 -18.06 0.87 10.76
N ALA A 202 -18.49 0.90 12.02
CA ALA A 202 -19.81 1.40 12.39
C ALA A 202 -19.99 2.89 12.05
N VAL A 203 -18.97 3.72 12.31
CA VAL A 203 -18.99 5.15 11.98
C VAL A 203 -18.95 5.35 10.47
N GLY A 204 -18.13 4.57 9.75
CA GLY A 204 -18.00 4.62 8.30
C GLY A 204 -19.32 4.28 7.59
N GLU A 205 -19.98 3.18 7.97
CA GLU A 205 -21.30 2.81 7.45
C GLU A 205 -22.34 3.89 7.74
N GLN A 206 -22.38 4.40 8.99
CA GLN A 206 -23.33 5.43 9.38
C GLN A 206 -23.13 6.72 8.58
N ARG A 207 -21.87 7.11 8.36
CA ARG A 207 -21.50 8.41 7.81
C ARG A 207 -21.52 8.44 6.29
N PHE A 208 -20.98 7.40 5.65
CA PHE A 208 -20.80 7.38 4.20
C PHE A 208 -21.81 6.46 3.49
N GLY A 209 -22.55 5.63 4.22
CA GLY A 209 -23.63 4.81 3.67
C GLY A 209 -23.15 3.82 2.61
N THR A 210 -23.89 3.74 1.50
CA THR A 210 -23.57 2.83 0.38
C THR A 210 -22.19 3.09 -0.21
N ALA A 211 -21.75 4.35 -0.29
CA ALA A 211 -20.38 4.69 -0.69
C ALA A 211 -19.32 3.98 0.16
N PHE A 212 -19.52 3.80 1.48
CA PHE A 212 -18.59 3.05 2.33
C PHE A 212 -18.43 1.59 1.89
N LEU A 213 -19.54 0.96 1.54
CA LEU A 213 -19.63 -0.46 1.21
C LEU A 213 -19.20 -0.76 -0.23
N GLU A 214 -19.41 0.19 -1.13
CA GLU A 214 -19.14 0.05 -2.57
C GLU A 214 -17.81 0.67 -3.01
N THR A 215 -17.17 1.50 -2.15
CA THR A 215 -15.85 2.06 -2.47
C THR A 215 -14.86 0.92 -2.67
N PRO A 216 -14.16 0.87 -3.82
CA PRO A 216 -13.25 -0.22 -4.08
C PRO A 216 -12.11 -0.27 -3.06
N PHE A 217 -12.03 -1.40 -2.36
CA PHE A 217 -10.90 -1.82 -1.52
C PHE A 217 -9.80 -2.52 -2.34
N CYS A 218 -9.90 -2.46 -3.67
CA CYS A 218 -9.23 -3.42 -4.54
C CYS A 218 -7.71 -3.19 -4.58
N ALA A 219 -6.94 -4.29 -4.57
CA ALA A 219 -5.47 -4.30 -4.56
C ALA A 219 -4.80 -3.52 -5.73
N VAL A 220 -5.54 -3.19 -6.78
CA VAL A 220 -5.04 -2.53 -8.01
C VAL A 220 -5.70 -1.17 -8.22
N CYS A 221 -6.49 -0.72 -7.26
CA CYS A 221 -7.29 0.49 -7.36
C CYS A 221 -6.49 1.70 -6.84
N CYS A 222 -5.39 2.05 -7.51
CA CYS A 222 -4.52 3.15 -7.10
C CYS A 222 -5.19 4.51 -7.30
N SER A 223 -5.12 5.35 -6.27
CA SER A 223 -5.49 6.75 -6.36
C SER A 223 -4.31 7.63 -6.81
N ALA A 224 -4.61 8.80 -7.36
CA ALA A 224 -3.64 9.89 -7.52
C ALA A 224 -3.16 10.50 -6.19
N VAL A 225 -3.77 10.11 -5.06
CA VAL A 225 -3.37 10.54 -3.71
C VAL A 225 -2.46 9.51 -3.07
N THR A 226 -1.44 10.01 -2.41
CA THR A 226 -0.48 9.24 -1.61
C THR A 226 -0.46 9.77 -0.18
N ARG A 227 -0.01 8.93 0.76
CA ARG A 227 0.28 9.36 2.13
C ARG A 227 1.77 9.54 2.32
N GLU A 228 2.17 10.63 2.96
CA GLU A 228 3.56 10.94 3.24
C GLU A 228 3.93 10.77 4.70
N TYR A 229 5.16 10.32 4.91
CA TYR A 229 5.78 10.10 6.19
C TYR A 229 7.16 10.73 6.23
N SER A 230 7.53 11.23 7.40
CA SER A 230 8.90 11.58 7.76
C SER A 230 9.44 10.53 8.70
N VAL A 231 10.68 10.11 8.46
CA VAL A 231 11.42 9.21 9.34
C VAL A 231 12.61 9.96 9.91
N ASP A 232 12.57 10.19 11.22
CA ASP A 232 13.73 10.64 11.98
C ASP A 232 14.42 9.39 12.54
N VAL A 233 15.45 8.96 11.80
CA VAL A 233 16.20 7.74 12.11
C VAL A 233 16.99 7.89 13.41
N ALA A 234 17.49 9.10 13.71
CA ALA A 234 18.25 9.35 14.93
C ALA A 234 17.35 9.34 16.18
N ALA A 235 16.12 9.84 16.05
CA ALA A 235 15.12 9.78 17.13
C ALA A 235 14.42 8.41 17.22
N GLY A 236 14.54 7.56 16.20
CA GLY A 236 13.81 6.29 16.15
C GLY A 236 12.31 6.48 15.95
N THR A 237 11.89 7.51 15.20
CA THR A 237 10.47 7.85 15.06
C THR A 237 10.03 7.99 13.61
N ILE A 238 8.80 7.55 13.33
CA ILE A 238 8.09 7.78 12.07
C ILE A 238 6.90 8.68 12.37
N SER A 239 6.72 9.74 11.59
CA SER A 239 5.62 10.71 11.72
C SER A 239 4.87 10.85 10.41
N GLU A 240 3.53 10.80 10.46
CA GLU A 240 2.71 11.11 9.29
C GLU A 240 2.81 12.61 8.97
N LEU A 241 3.22 12.92 7.73
CA LEU A 241 3.25 14.29 7.21
C LEU A 241 1.89 14.69 6.65
N GLY A 242 1.14 13.78 6.04
CA GLY A 242 -0.22 14.00 5.57
C GLY A 242 -0.54 13.35 4.22
N LEU A 243 -1.51 13.89 3.49
CA LEU A 243 -1.96 13.38 2.19
C LEU A 243 -1.47 14.28 1.06
N ARG A 244 -0.80 13.70 0.07
CA ARG A 244 -0.30 14.41 -1.12
C ARG A 244 -1.13 14.03 -2.34
N TYR A 245 -1.58 15.03 -3.10
CA TYR A 245 -2.17 14.83 -4.42
C TYR A 245 -1.09 14.92 -5.49
N ASN A 246 -1.00 13.92 -6.37
CA ASN A 246 -0.07 13.91 -7.49
C ASN A 246 -0.83 13.97 -8.83
N GLU A 247 -0.90 15.16 -9.42
CA GLU A 247 -1.56 15.39 -10.71
C GLU A 247 -0.94 14.61 -11.89
N GLN A 248 0.28 14.10 -11.72
CA GLN A 248 1.00 13.34 -12.76
C GLN A 248 0.70 11.84 -12.70
N VAL A 249 0.13 11.35 -11.60
CA VAL A 249 -0.24 9.95 -11.44
C VAL A 249 -1.73 9.82 -11.72
N PRO A 250 -2.14 9.23 -12.86
CA PRO A 250 -3.55 9.06 -13.16
C PRO A 250 -4.17 8.05 -12.19
N SER A 251 -5.38 8.36 -11.71
CA SER A 251 -6.20 7.41 -10.97
C SER A 251 -6.45 6.16 -11.79
N SER A 252 -6.46 4.99 -11.15
CA SER A 252 -6.83 3.74 -11.80
C SER A 252 -8.34 3.66 -12.09
N MET A 253 -9.15 4.59 -11.55
CA MET A 253 -10.60 4.64 -11.70
C MET A 253 -11.09 6.06 -12.05
N PRO A 254 -10.66 6.63 -13.19
CA PRO A 254 -10.94 8.02 -13.54
C PRO A 254 -12.42 8.30 -13.85
N ASP A 255 -13.20 7.25 -14.15
CA ASP A 255 -14.63 7.36 -14.46
C ASP A 255 -15.52 7.13 -13.21
N ASN A 256 -14.93 6.82 -12.04
CA ASN A 256 -15.69 6.65 -10.81
C ASN A 256 -15.88 8.01 -10.13
N PRO A 257 -17.13 8.54 -10.05
CA PRO A 257 -17.37 9.89 -9.57
C PRO A 257 -17.02 10.09 -8.10
N LEU A 258 -17.11 9.05 -7.27
CA LEU A 258 -16.68 9.12 -5.87
C LEU A 258 -15.16 9.27 -5.80
N VAL A 259 -14.44 8.46 -6.56
CA VAL A 259 -12.97 8.46 -6.57
C VAL A 259 -12.44 9.81 -7.05
N SER A 260 -12.94 10.31 -8.18
CA SER A 260 -12.56 11.63 -8.68
C SER A 260 -12.88 12.74 -7.68
N CYS A 261 -14.03 12.68 -7.01
CA CYS A 261 -14.39 13.66 -5.99
C CYS A 261 -13.45 13.63 -4.78
N LEU A 262 -13.07 12.44 -4.29
CA LEU A 262 -12.15 12.27 -3.17
C LEU A 262 -10.75 12.81 -3.52
N GLU A 263 -10.24 12.48 -4.71
CA GLU A 263 -8.97 12.97 -5.22
C GLU A 263 -8.97 14.49 -5.38
N ASP A 264 -10.02 15.04 -6.00
CA ASP A 264 -10.20 16.48 -6.15
C ASP A 264 -10.30 17.19 -4.80
N ALA A 265 -10.98 16.59 -3.81
CA ALA A 265 -11.08 17.15 -2.47
C ALA A 265 -9.70 17.29 -1.81
N VAL A 266 -8.85 16.27 -1.94
CA VAL A 266 -7.45 16.35 -1.46
C VAL A 266 -6.67 17.40 -2.25
N GLY A 267 -6.76 17.40 -3.58
CA GLY A 267 -6.07 18.37 -4.44
C GLY A 267 -6.46 19.82 -4.18
N HIS A 268 -7.74 20.10 -3.89
CA HIS A 268 -8.22 21.44 -3.56
C HIS A 268 -7.83 21.90 -2.15
N ALA A 269 -7.80 20.98 -1.20
CA ALA A 269 -7.37 21.28 0.16
C ALA A 269 -5.85 21.43 0.25
N ALA A 270 -5.12 20.75 -0.62
CA ALA A 270 -3.68 20.80 -0.67
C ALA A 270 -3.19 22.22 -1.01
N GLY A 271 -2.16 22.66 -0.29
CA GLY A 271 -1.53 23.95 -0.51
C GLY A 271 -0.73 24.01 -1.82
N PRO A 272 0.07 25.08 -2.02
CA PRO A 272 0.96 25.22 -3.18
C PRO A 272 1.99 24.09 -3.34
N ASP A 273 2.24 23.34 -2.27
CA ASP A 273 3.14 22.19 -2.24
C ASP A 273 2.40 20.87 -2.47
N ALA A 274 1.11 20.88 -2.80
CA ALA A 274 0.27 19.70 -3.04
C ALA A 274 0.16 18.72 -1.85
N LEU A 275 0.44 19.19 -0.61
CA LEU A 275 0.29 18.41 0.61
C LEU A 275 -0.84 18.99 1.48
N VAL A 276 -1.70 18.11 1.99
CA VAL A 276 -2.59 18.37 3.12
C VAL A 276 -1.91 17.81 4.35
N ALA A 277 -1.42 18.68 5.25
CA ALA A 277 -0.69 18.24 6.42
C ALA A 277 -1.54 17.33 7.32
N GLY A 278 -0.93 16.38 8.03
CA GLY A 278 -1.63 15.41 8.90
C GLY A 278 -2.53 16.10 9.93
N ALA A 279 -2.06 17.21 10.51
CA ALA A 279 -2.85 18.03 11.45
C ALA A 279 -4.08 18.72 10.80
N GLU A 280 -4.09 18.82 9.47
CA GLU A 280 -5.13 19.48 8.67
C GLU A 280 -6.04 18.48 7.95
N VAL A 281 -5.80 17.16 8.06
CA VAL A 281 -6.67 16.12 7.49
C VAL A 281 -8.11 16.24 8.00
N ALA A 282 -8.32 16.76 9.21
CA ALA A 282 -9.66 17.06 9.73
C ALA A 282 -10.45 18.04 8.85
N VAL A 283 -9.78 18.90 8.07
CA VAL A 283 -10.41 19.82 7.11
C VAL A 283 -11.01 19.07 5.92
N LEU A 284 -10.45 17.93 5.54
CA LEU A 284 -10.99 17.06 4.48
C LEU A 284 -12.28 16.36 4.90
N SER A 285 -12.52 16.23 6.21
CA SER A 285 -13.63 15.47 6.78
C SER A 285 -14.98 15.84 6.15
N GLN A 286 -15.30 17.13 6.03
CA GLN A 286 -16.56 17.55 5.41
C GLN A 286 -16.60 17.29 3.90
N ALA A 287 -15.51 17.60 3.18
CA ALA A 287 -15.45 17.37 1.73
C ALA A 287 -15.60 15.88 1.37
N ILE A 288 -14.99 14.98 2.16
CA ILE A 288 -15.14 13.53 2.01
C ILE A 288 -16.60 13.10 2.23
N THR A 289 -17.28 13.65 3.25
CA THR A 289 -18.71 13.40 3.47
C THR A 289 -19.54 13.88 2.27
N ASP A 290 -19.28 15.08 1.76
CA ASP A 290 -20.00 15.66 0.63
C ASP A 290 -19.83 14.79 -0.63
N CYS A 291 -18.62 14.27 -0.89
CA CYS A 291 -18.35 13.33 -1.97
C CYS A 291 -19.15 12.02 -1.83
N ALA A 292 -19.20 11.44 -0.62
CA ALA A 292 -19.97 10.23 -0.36
C ALA A 292 -21.48 10.44 -0.54
N GLU A 293 -22.02 11.55 -0.06
CA GLU A 293 -23.44 11.91 -0.23
C GLU A 293 -23.81 12.13 -1.69
N ALA A 294 -22.95 12.81 -2.45
CA ALA A 294 -23.15 13.03 -3.88
C ALA A 294 -23.15 11.70 -4.66
N ALA A 295 -22.23 10.78 -4.34
CA ALA A 295 -22.18 9.45 -4.93
C ALA A 295 -23.44 8.63 -4.64
N ASN A 296 -23.94 8.66 -3.40
CA ASN A 296 -25.19 7.97 -3.00
C ASN A 296 -26.44 8.55 -3.69
N SER A 297 -26.39 9.81 -4.10
CA SER A 297 -27.49 10.51 -4.77
C SER A 297 -27.46 10.36 -6.29
N ALA A 298 -26.38 9.84 -6.86
CA ALA A 298 -26.25 9.61 -8.28
C ALA A 298 -27.22 8.49 -8.71
N PRO A 299 -27.98 8.65 -9.82
CA PRO A 299 -28.82 7.57 -10.31
C PRO A 299 -27.92 6.38 -10.64
N VAL A 300 -28.20 5.22 -10.04
CA VAL A 300 -27.53 3.96 -10.34
C VAL A 300 -27.65 3.73 -11.84
N LEU A 301 -26.55 3.95 -12.57
CA LEU A 301 -26.50 3.58 -13.97
C LEU A 301 -26.77 2.08 -14.03
N PRO A 302 -27.68 1.60 -14.88
CA PRO A 302 -27.96 0.18 -14.98
C PRO A 302 -26.64 -0.54 -15.25
N SER A 303 -26.26 -1.42 -14.32
CA SER A 303 -25.11 -2.30 -14.47
C SER A 303 -25.15 -2.92 -15.87
N PRO A 304 -24.06 -2.85 -16.66
CA PRO A 304 -24.04 -3.43 -17.99
C PRO A 304 -24.37 -4.92 -17.84
N ALA A 305 -25.57 -5.27 -18.31
CA ALA A 305 -26.23 -6.52 -18.04
C ALA A 305 -25.32 -7.75 -18.20
N GLY A 306 -25.37 -8.62 -17.19
CA GLY A 306 -25.14 -10.06 -17.23
C GLY A 306 -24.15 -10.58 -18.27
N ARG A 307 -22.91 -10.82 -17.86
CA ARG A 307 -22.20 -11.99 -18.37
C ARG A 307 -22.87 -13.21 -17.73
N GLY A 308 -23.62 -13.94 -18.55
CA GLY A 308 -24.36 -15.13 -18.14
C GLY A 308 -23.47 -16.14 -17.42
N GLU A 309 -24.05 -16.77 -16.41
CA GLU A 309 -23.54 -17.99 -15.82
C GLU A 309 -23.40 -19.05 -16.93
N PRO A 310 -22.29 -19.82 -16.98
CA PRO A 310 -22.21 -20.98 -17.85
C PRO A 310 -23.09 -22.11 -17.28
N GLU A 311 -23.94 -22.68 -18.13
CA GLU A 311 -24.67 -23.94 -17.88
C GLU A 311 -23.70 -25.13 -17.64
#